data_AF-A0A2E7MYD0-F1
#
_entry.id   AF-A0A2E7MYD0-F1
#
_cell.length_a   1.000
_cell.length_b   1.000
_cell.length_c   1.000
_cell.angle_alpha   90.00
_cell.angle_beta   90.00
_cell.angle_gamma   90.00
#
_symmetry.space_group_name_H-M   'P 1'
#
loop_
_entity.id
_entity.type
_entity.pdbx_description
1 polymer ?
#
loop_
_entity_poly.entity_id
_entity_poly.type
_entity_poly.pdbx_seq_one_letter_code
_entity_poly.pdbx_strand_id
1 'polypeptide(L)' 'MKVDIHPDYKQGTITCSCGHSFMVYNTLGDQTIDICSECHPFYTGKQKLVDTAGRIEKFKKKYKKS' A
#
# COMPACT_ATOMS: atom_id res chain seq x y z
N MET A 1 -11.80 -20.22 23.17
CA MET A 1 -13.06 -19.53 22.82
C MET A 1 -14.08 -19.86 23.89
N LYS A 2 -14.63 -18.85 24.56
CA LYS A 2 -15.84 -19.02 25.38
C LYS A 2 -17.05 -19.00 24.44
N VAL A 3 -17.99 -19.90 24.68
CA VAL A 3 -19.27 -19.95 23.95
C VAL A 3 -19.96 -18.58 24.13
N ASP A 4 -20.54 -18.03 23.05
CA ASP A 4 -21.33 -16.78 22.98
C ASP A 4 -20.65 -15.40 22.91
N ILE A 5 -19.33 -15.24 23.15
CA ILE A 5 -18.69 -13.90 23.10
C ILE A 5 -17.69 -13.71 21.96
N HIS A 6 -17.53 -14.71 21.09
CA HIS A 6 -16.55 -14.68 20.00
C HIS A 6 -17.28 -14.56 18.65
N PRO A 7 -16.91 -13.58 17.80
CA PRO A 7 -17.42 -13.48 16.45
C PRO A 7 -17.03 -14.70 15.61
N ASP A 8 -17.88 -15.06 14.65
CA ASP A 8 -17.66 -16.19 13.76
C ASP A 8 -16.43 -15.94 12.88
N TYR A 9 -15.46 -16.86 12.93
CA TYR A 9 -14.17 -16.74 12.24
C TYR A 9 -14.16 -17.67 11.03
N LYS A 10 -14.30 -17.10 9.84
CA LYS A 10 -14.41 -17.85 8.58
C LYS A 10 -13.24 -17.55 7.67
N GLN A 11 -12.95 -18.47 6.76
CA GLN A 11 -11.97 -18.23 5.71
C GLN A 11 -12.57 -17.31 4.65
N GLY A 12 -11.89 -16.21 4.35
CA GLY A 12 -12.28 -15.22 3.34
C GLY A 12 -11.15 -15.01 2.32
N THR A 13 -11.53 -14.65 1.11
CA THR A 13 -10.58 -14.30 0.04
C THR A 13 -10.41 -12.80 0.03
N ILE A 14 -9.17 -12.34 0.19
CA ILE A 14 -8.84 -10.92 0.09
C ILE A 14 -8.23 -10.68 -1.28
N THR A 15 -8.83 -9.78 -2.06
CA THR A 15 -8.37 -9.41 -3.40
C THR A 15 -7.71 -8.03 -3.37
N CYS A 16 -6.47 -7.96 -3.82
CA CYS A 16 -5.74 -6.72 -3.99
C CYS A 16 -6.08 -6.07 -5.33
N SER A 17 -6.08 -4.74 -5.41
CA SER A 17 -6.17 -3.97 -6.67
C SER A 17 -5.07 -4.32 -7.69
N CYS A 18 -4.01 -4.97 -7.24
CA CYS A 18 -2.92 -5.48 -8.03
C CYS A 18 -3.14 -6.87 -8.65
N GLY A 19 -4.28 -7.50 -8.38
CA GLY A 19 -4.62 -8.85 -8.86
C GLY A 19 -4.13 -9.99 -7.96
N HIS A 20 -3.36 -9.69 -6.91
CA HIS A 20 -2.97 -10.70 -5.92
C HIS A 20 -4.16 -11.06 -5.02
N SER A 21 -4.41 -12.36 -4.83
CA SER A 21 -5.41 -12.87 -3.89
C SER A 21 -4.76 -13.74 -2.83
N PHE A 22 -5.12 -13.52 -1.56
CA PHE A 22 -4.60 -14.30 -0.44
C PHE A 22 -5.73 -14.76 0.47
N MET A 23 -5.62 -16.00 0.95
CA MET A 23 -6.63 -16.62 1.82
C MET A 23 -6.33 -16.27 3.27
N VAL A 24 -7.26 -15.60 3.93
CA VAL A 24 -7.11 -15.17 5.33
C VAL A 24 -8.37 -15.51 6.12
N TYR A 25 -8.20 -15.83 7.38
CA TYR A 25 -9.34 -15.99 8.27
C TYR A 25 -9.79 -14.63 8.81
N ASN A 26 -11.07 -14.35 8.62
CA ASN A 26 -11.72 -13.07 8.84
C ASN A 26 -13.12 -13.30 9.44
N THR A 27 -13.59 -12.34 10.23
CA THR A 27 -14.98 -12.30 10.70
C THR A 27 -15.96 -11.68 9.70
N LEU A 28 -15.45 -10.91 8.73
CA LEU A 28 -16.20 -10.13 7.74
C LEU A 28 -16.23 -10.79 6.34
N GLY A 29 -15.50 -11.89 6.11
CA GLY A 29 -15.47 -12.61 4.83
C GLY A 29 -14.56 -12.00 3.76
N ASP A 30 -15.07 -11.87 2.53
CA ASP A 30 -14.32 -11.39 1.36
C ASP A 30 -14.13 -9.87 1.38
N GLN A 31 -12.93 -9.40 1.07
CA GLN A 31 -12.58 -7.98 1.11
C GLN A 31 -11.68 -7.58 -0.05
N THR A 32 -11.88 -6.38 -0.58
CA THR A 32 -11.02 -5.77 -1.60
C THR A 32 -10.08 -4.77 -0.93
N ILE A 33 -8.78 -4.87 -1.17
CA ILE A 33 -7.75 -4.00 -0.56
C ILE A 33 -6.96 -3.26 -1.65
N ASP A 34 -6.66 -1.98 -1.40
CA ASP A 34 -5.96 -1.13 -2.36
C ASP A 34 -4.47 -1.44 -2.48
N ILE A 35 -3.81 -1.86 -1.40
CA ILE A 35 -2.36 -2.07 -1.36
C ILE A 35 -2.03 -3.33 -0.56
N CYS A 36 -1.34 -4.29 -1.19
CA CYS A 36 -0.77 -5.46 -0.52
C CYS A 36 0.75 -5.35 -0.37
N SER A 37 1.35 -6.33 0.31
CA SER A 37 2.80 -6.45 0.46
C SER A 37 3.57 -6.45 -0.87
N GLU A 38 2.99 -7.02 -1.92
CA GLU A 38 3.62 -7.05 -3.25
C GLU A 38 3.61 -5.70 -3.96
N CYS A 39 2.73 -4.77 -3.55
CA CYS A 39 2.51 -3.51 -4.24
C CYS A 39 2.87 -2.28 -3.43
N HIS A 40 3.04 -2.41 -2.11
CA HIS A 40 3.40 -1.25 -1.29
C HIS A 40 4.80 -0.76 -1.71
N PRO A 41 4.98 0.53 -2.03
CA PRO A 41 6.27 1.11 -2.42
C PRO A 41 7.40 0.89 -1.40
N PHE A 42 7.02 0.67 -0.13
CA PHE A 42 7.93 0.28 0.95
C PHE A 42 8.53 -1.12 0.74
N TYR A 43 7.71 -2.12 0.41
CA TYR A 43 8.17 -3.50 0.23
C TYR A 43 8.83 -3.73 -1.14
N THR A 44 8.38 -3.00 -2.16
CA THR A 44 8.97 -3.08 -3.51
C THR A 44 10.25 -2.26 -3.68
N GLY A 45 10.68 -1.53 -2.64
CA GLY A 45 11.95 -0.80 -2.62
C GLY A 45 12.06 0.39 -3.57
N LYS A 46 11.05 0.63 -4.42
CA LYS A 46 10.98 1.79 -5.31
C LYS A 46 10.37 2.96 -4.55
N GLN A 47 11.10 3.48 -3.55
CA GLN A 47 10.84 4.83 -3.08
C GLN A 47 10.94 5.76 -4.29
N LYS A 48 9.84 6.45 -4.58
CA LYS A 48 9.80 7.53 -5.57
C LYS A 48 10.80 8.58 -5.07
N LEU A 49 12.05 8.50 -5.55
CA LEU A 49 13.05 9.53 -5.31
C LEU A 49 12.40 10.83 -5.75
N VAL A 50 12.02 11.66 -4.78
CA VAL A 50 11.52 13.00 -5.06
C VAL A 50 12.71 13.76 -5.59
N ASP A 51 12.79 13.76 -6.93
CA ASP A 51 13.87 14.19 -7.79
C ASP A 51 14.65 15.38 -7.21
N THR A 52 15.81 15.10 -6.63
CA THR A 52 16.74 16.12 -6.11
C THR A 52 17.21 17.06 -7.23
N ALA A 53 17.11 16.62 -8.50
CA ALA A 53 17.45 17.42 -9.67
C ALA A 53 16.56 18.68 -9.80
N GLY A 54 15.28 18.60 -9.44
CA GLY A 54 14.34 19.73 -9.57
C GLY A 54 14.66 20.92 -8.65
N ARG A 55 15.32 20.69 -7.51
CA ARG A 55 15.78 21.79 -6.62
C ARG A 55 16.95 22.56 -7.23
N ILE A 56 17.88 21.87 -7.89
CA ILE A 56 19.05 22.50 -8.53
C ILE A 56 18.59 23.33 -9.74
N GLU A 57 17.66 22.82 -10.54
CA GLU A 57 17.10 23.59 -11.67
C GLU A 57 16.34 24.84 -11.21
N LYS A 58 15.55 24.76 -10.12
CA LYS A 58 14.90 25.92 -9.51
C LYS A 58 15.91 26.96 -9.00
N PHE A 59 17.02 26.51 -8.41
CA PHE A 59 18.10 27.39 -7.97
C PHE A 59 18.78 28.09 -9.17
N LYS A 60 19.16 27.34 -10.21
CA LYS A 60 19.76 27.90 -11.44
C LYS A 60 18.82 28.91 -12.15
N LYS A 61 17.50 28.67 -12.15
CA LYS A 61 16.51 29.61 -12.69
C LYS A 61 16.42 30.92 -11.90
N LYS A 62 16.59 30.89 -10.58
CA LYS A 62 16.58 32.10 -9.73
C LYS A 62 17.79 33.00 -10.00
N TYR A 63 18.98 32.42 -10.13
CA TYR A 63 20.24 33.18 -10.32
C TYR A 63 20.50 33.63 -11.76
N LYS A 64 19.73 33.17 -12.75
CA LYS A 64 19.80 33.66 -14.14
C LYS A 64 18.97 34.93 -14.40
N LYS A 65 18.14 35.35 -13.44
CA LYS A 65 17.28 36.55 -13.55
C LYS A 65 17.81 37.77 -12.79
N SER A 66 18.97 37.64 -12.16
CA SER A 66 19.74 38.70 -11.51
C SER A 66 20.96 39.06 -12.35
#